data_AF-A0A5C3ES84-F1
#
_entry.id   AF-A0A5C3ES84-F1
#
_cell.length_a   1.000
_cell.length_b   1.000
_cell.length_c   1.000
_cell.angle_alpha   90.00
_cell.angle_beta   90.00
_cell.angle_gamma   90.00
#
_symmetry.space_group_name_H-M   'P 1'
#
loop_
_entity.id
_entity.type
_entity.pdbx_description
1 polymer ?
#
loop_
_entity_poly.entity_id
_entity_poly.type
_entity_poly.pdbx_seq_one_letter_code
_entity_poly.pdbx_strand_id
1 'polypeptide(L)'
;MLRRLAPSLARPLVVSRCVPALPRALSTTPYFARPSQDPGGKPNDGSHRTVYDDFHNILDSSLRPSLSIHSTSDETFTLQDGLVLSTPIVLLNNQVFMWNAPPLDPMRATPGGLGWDQWSEEDVWRVFKMVDDRPEILLFGTGKTVLPPPASVRKLINDLGIQLDVQNTRNACSTFNLLAEEGRKVAAALLPPKRTPIEKVTPQQLQMEESDYLH
;
A
#
# COMPACT_ATOMS: atom_id res chain seq x y z
N MET A 1 44.12 24.71 56.31
CA MET A 1 43.04 25.24 57.19
C MET A 1 41.72 24.92 56.50
N LEU A 2 40.89 24.03 57.04
CA LEU A 2 39.71 24.32 57.90
C LEU A 2 38.58 25.01 57.11
N ARG A 3 37.30 24.56 57.15
CA ARG A 3 36.64 23.57 58.02
C ARG A 3 35.37 22.98 57.35
N ARG A 4 34.87 21.85 57.89
CA ARG A 4 33.61 21.17 57.50
C ARG A 4 32.37 22.01 57.84
N LEU A 5 31.21 21.70 57.23
CA LEU A 5 30.00 21.20 57.92
C LEU A 5 28.88 20.79 56.94
N ALA A 6 28.21 19.68 57.25
CA ALA A 6 26.85 19.35 56.82
C ALA A 6 25.95 19.34 58.07
N PRO A 7 24.62 19.49 57.97
CA PRO A 7 23.78 18.31 58.23
C PRO A 7 22.39 18.25 57.53
N SER A 8 21.88 17.01 57.43
CA SER A 8 20.53 16.56 57.87
C SER A 8 19.21 16.89 57.12
N LEU A 9 18.65 15.82 56.52
CA LEU A 9 17.24 15.33 56.58
C LEU A 9 16.03 16.30 56.47
N ALA A 10 15.21 16.07 55.44
CA ALA A 10 13.73 16.10 55.56
C ALA A 10 13.04 15.20 54.50
N ARG A 11 12.30 14.18 54.98
CA ARG A 11 11.10 13.58 54.36
C ARG A 11 9.87 14.27 55.01
N PRO A 12 8.61 14.20 54.52
CA PRO A 12 7.97 13.10 53.76
C PRO A 12 7.29 13.66 52.47
N LEU A 13 6.15 13.22 51.90
CA LEU A 13 5.09 12.25 52.23
C LEU A 13 4.48 11.70 50.91
N VAL A 14 3.80 10.55 50.97
CA VAL A 14 3.07 9.93 49.84
C VAL A 14 1.62 10.42 49.82
N VAL A 15 1.11 10.78 48.64
CA VAL A 15 -0.34 10.86 48.38
C VAL A 15 -0.67 10.05 47.13
N SER A 16 -1.11 8.82 47.34
CA SER A 16 -1.68 7.99 46.26
C SER A 16 -3.06 8.54 45.92
N ARG A 17 -3.26 8.98 44.67
CA ARG A 17 -4.59 9.30 44.13
C ARG A 17 -5.05 8.17 43.22
N CYS A 18 -5.94 7.33 43.72
CA CYS A 18 -6.75 6.45 42.88
C CYS A 18 -7.56 7.30 41.89
N VAL A 19 -7.33 7.10 40.59
CA VAL A 19 -8.23 7.59 39.55
C VAL A 19 -9.23 6.47 39.23
N PRO A 20 -10.55 6.73 39.30
CA PRO A 20 -11.54 5.67 39.15
C PRO A 20 -11.58 5.13 37.72
N ALA A 21 -11.73 3.80 37.59
CA ALA A 21 -12.01 3.16 36.32
C ALA A 21 -13.39 3.60 35.80
N LEU A 22 -13.42 4.21 34.62
CA LEU A 22 -14.67 4.48 33.90
C LEU A 22 -15.30 3.14 33.45
N PRO A 23 -16.64 3.05 33.45
CA PRO A 23 -17.32 1.77 33.34
C PRO A 23 -17.24 1.19 31.93
N ARG A 24 -17.22 -0.14 31.84
CA ARG A 24 -17.53 -0.88 30.61
C ARG A 24 -18.86 -0.37 30.06
N ALA A 25 -18.88 0.08 28.81
CA ALA A 25 -20.11 0.30 28.07
C ALA A 25 -20.81 -1.05 27.87
N LEU A 26 -21.77 -1.34 28.75
CA LEU A 26 -22.64 -2.50 28.62
C LEU A 26 -23.61 -2.25 27.48
N SER A 27 -23.26 -2.70 26.26
CA SER A 27 -24.24 -2.80 25.18
C SER A 27 -25.20 -3.94 25.50
N THR A 28 -26.29 -3.61 26.21
CA THR A 28 -27.40 -4.52 26.49
C THR A 28 -28.46 -4.41 25.39
N THR A 29 -28.07 -4.59 24.13
CA THR A 29 -29.00 -5.19 23.17
C THR A 29 -29.13 -6.65 23.60
N PRO A 30 -30.29 -7.10 24.12
CA PRO A 30 -30.49 -8.53 24.32
C PRO A 30 -30.41 -9.17 22.95
N TYR A 31 -29.36 -9.96 22.71
CA TYR A 31 -29.33 -10.84 21.56
C TYR A 31 -30.46 -11.83 21.81
N PHE A 32 -31.62 -11.56 21.22
CA PHE A 32 -32.69 -12.55 21.12
C PHE A 32 -32.11 -13.66 20.25
N ALA A 33 -31.49 -14.63 20.93
CA ALA A 33 -31.06 -15.88 20.34
C ALA A 33 -32.32 -16.55 19.81
N ARG A 34 -32.64 -16.29 18.54
CA ARG A 34 -33.70 -16.99 17.83
C ARG A 34 -33.34 -18.47 17.96
N PRO A 35 -34.23 -19.31 18.54
CA PRO A 35 -33.96 -20.73 18.61
C PRO A 35 -33.67 -21.23 17.20
N SER A 36 -32.46 -21.73 16.97
CA SER A 36 -32.11 -22.38 15.72
C SER A 36 -33.03 -23.60 15.59
N GLN A 37 -33.96 -23.57 14.63
CA GLN A 37 -34.78 -24.74 14.28
C GLN A 37 -33.97 -25.74 13.45
N ASP A 38 -32.75 -26.02 13.90
CA ASP A 38 -31.83 -26.95 13.28
C ASP A 38 -31.68 -28.17 14.22
N PRO A 39 -32.22 -29.36 13.89
CA PRO A 39 -32.49 -30.42 14.88
C PRO A 39 -31.27 -31.13 15.49
N GLY A 40 -30.04 -30.73 15.18
CA GLY A 40 -28.84 -31.46 15.61
C GLY A 40 -27.52 -30.67 15.68
N GLY A 41 -27.53 -29.36 15.42
CA GLY A 41 -26.33 -28.53 15.51
C GLY A 41 -26.01 -28.13 16.95
N LYS A 42 -24.78 -28.37 17.42
CA LYS A 42 -24.27 -27.60 18.58
C LYS A 42 -24.26 -26.11 18.21
N PRO A 43 -24.65 -25.19 19.11
CA PRO A 43 -24.50 -23.76 18.83
C PRO A 43 -23.03 -23.44 18.55
N ASN A 44 -22.76 -22.66 17.50
CA ASN A 44 -21.40 -22.22 17.19
C ASN A 44 -20.95 -21.20 18.25
N ASP A 45 -20.11 -21.64 19.18
CA ASP A 45 -19.50 -20.83 20.22
C ASP A 45 -18.13 -20.24 19.80
N GLY A 46 -17.71 -20.48 18.56
CA GLY A 46 -16.39 -20.10 18.04
C GLY A 46 -15.24 -21.03 18.48
N SER A 47 -15.51 -22.10 19.23
CA SER A 47 -14.48 -23.07 19.66
C SER A 47 -14.20 -24.18 18.64
N HIS A 48 -15.09 -24.33 17.65
CA HIS A 48 -15.02 -25.38 16.64
C HIS A 48 -15.10 -24.79 15.24
N ARG A 49 -14.12 -25.13 14.40
CA ARG A 49 -14.09 -24.78 12.98
C ARG A 49 -15.29 -25.41 12.27
N THR A 50 -16.18 -24.58 11.77
CA THR A 50 -17.39 -24.95 11.03
C THR A 50 -17.14 -24.94 9.52
N VAL A 51 -18.07 -25.52 8.75
CA VAL A 51 -18.07 -25.40 7.28
C VAL A 51 -18.21 -23.93 6.84
N TYR A 52 -18.72 -23.04 7.69
CA TYR A 52 -18.80 -21.60 7.44
C TYR A 52 -17.46 -20.88 7.58
N ASP A 53 -16.47 -21.45 8.30
CA ASP A 53 -15.11 -20.90 8.41
C ASP A 53 -14.24 -21.17 7.16
N ASP A 54 -14.68 -22.05 6.26
CA ASP A 54 -14.08 -22.25 4.94
C ASP A 54 -14.61 -21.25 3.87
N PHE A 55 -15.64 -20.46 4.20
CA PHE A 55 -16.05 -19.34 3.36
C PHE A 55 -15.18 -18.13 3.69
N HIS A 56 -14.31 -17.72 2.76
CA HIS A 56 -13.49 -16.52 2.89
C HIS A 56 -14.36 -15.29 3.24
N ASN A 57 -14.20 -14.78 4.46
CA ASN A 57 -14.86 -13.57 4.91
C ASN A 57 -14.20 -12.35 4.26
N ILE A 58 -14.68 -11.94 3.07
CA ILE A 58 -14.15 -10.81 2.29
C ILE A 58 -14.23 -9.48 3.07
N LEU A 59 -15.13 -9.40 4.05
CA LEU A 59 -15.34 -8.26 4.94
C LEU A 59 -14.37 -8.25 6.14
N ASP A 60 -13.66 -9.35 6.39
CA ASP A 60 -12.63 -9.42 7.43
C ASP A 60 -11.32 -8.80 6.91
N SER A 61 -10.90 -7.70 7.54
CA SER A 61 -9.64 -7.03 7.26
C SER A 61 -8.43 -7.72 7.89
N SER A 62 -8.62 -8.67 8.82
CA SER A 62 -7.54 -9.33 9.56
C SER A 62 -6.85 -10.49 8.83
N LEU A 63 -7.44 -10.99 7.74
CA LEU A 63 -6.98 -12.18 7.00
C LEU A 63 -6.40 -11.88 5.62
N ARG A 64 -6.25 -10.60 5.23
CA ARG A 64 -5.63 -10.25 3.95
C ARG A 64 -4.10 -10.40 4.09
N PRO A 65 -3.44 -11.34 3.39
CA PRO A 65 -1.99 -11.46 3.48
C PRO A 65 -1.36 -10.16 3.01
N SER A 66 -0.38 -9.64 3.75
CA SER A 66 0.32 -8.41 3.39
C SER A 66 0.97 -8.56 2.02
N LEU A 67 0.54 -7.72 1.08
CA LEU A 67 1.11 -7.65 -0.26
C LEU A 67 2.56 -7.23 -0.14
N SER A 68 3.48 -8.13 -0.49
CA SER A 68 4.92 -7.88 -0.47
C SER A 68 5.60 -8.36 -1.75
N ILE A 69 6.70 -7.68 -2.08
CA ILE A 69 7.52 -7.95 -3.25
C ILE A 69 8.61 -8.91 -2.82
N HIS A 70 8.58 -10.15 -3.31
CA HIS A 70 9.54 -11.19 -2.98
C HIS A 70 10.90 -10.93 -3.63
N SER A 71 10.94 -10.54 -4.92
CA SER A 71 12.18 -10.15 -5.58
C SER A 71 11.96 -9.17 -6.74
N THR A 72 13.04 -8.47 -7.13
CA THR A 72 13.03 -7.53 -8.26
C THR A 72 14.27 -7.74 -9.13
N SER A 73 14.01 -8.18 -10.35
CA SER A 73 14.95 -8.30 -11.46
C SER A 73 15.02 -7.00 -12.26
N ASP A 74 15.90 -6.92 -13.24
CA ASP A 74 15.99 -5.75 -14.14
C ASP A 74 14.72 -5.57 -15.01
N GLU A 75 13.99 -6.65 -15.29
CA GLU A 75 12.86 -6.66 -16.24
C GLU A 75 11.54 -7.10 -15.59
N THR A 76 11.58 -7.70 -14.40
CA THR A 76 10.42 -8.31 -13.75
C THR A 76 10.37 -8.08 -12.25
N PHE A 77 9.15 -7.96 -11.74
CA PHE A 77 8.81 -8.06 -10.32
C PHE A 77 8.28 -9.46 -10.02
N THR A 78 8.70 -10.05 -8.89
CA THR A 78 8.07 -11.26 -8.36
C THR A 78 7.45 -10.92 -7.01
N LEU A 79 6.18 -11.28 -6.83
CA LEU A 79 5.43 -11.07 -5.60
C LEU A 79 5.44 -12.33 -4.74
N GLN A 80 5.07 -12.19 -3.47
CA GLN A 80 5.07 -13.26 -2.48
C GLN A 80 4.10 -14.42 -2.80
N ASP A 81 3.07 -14.18 -3.60
CA ASP A 81 2.14 -15.18 -4.13
C ASP A 81 2.68 -15.94 -5.36
N GLY A 82 3.87 -15.58 -5.85
CA GLY A 82 4.49 -16.14 -7.06
C GLY A 82 4.12 -15.43 -8.36
N LEU A 83 3.30 -14.37 -8.33
CA LEU A 83 2.96 -13.60 -9.53
C LEU A 83 4.20 -12.86 -10.07
N VAL A 84 4.46 -13.02 -11.37
CA VAL A 84 5.59 -12.40 -12.07
C VAL A 84 5.07 -11.35 -13.06
N LEU A 85 5.53 -10.10 -12.92
CA LEU A 85 5.06 -8.96 -13.72
C LEU A 85 6.23 -8.26 -14.41
N SER A 86 6.21 -8.22 -15.75
CA SER A 86 7.22 -7.56 -16.61
C SER A 86 6.87 -6.11 -16.97
N THR A 87 5.87 -5.54 -16.32
CA THR A 87 5.25 -4.25 -16.67
C THR A 87 5.39 -3.26 -15.51
N PRO A 88 5.22 -1.94 -15.73
CA PRO A 88 5.08 -1.00 -14.62
C PRO A 88 3.86 -1.37 -13.77
N ILE A 89 4.00 -1.28 -12.45
CA ILE A 89 2.95 -1.67 -11.50
C ILE A 89 2.68 -0.57 -10.48
N VAL A 90 1.44 -0.51 -9.99
CA VAL A 90 1.05 0.26 -8.82
C VAL A 90 0.54 -0.71 -7.76
N LEU A 91 1.16 -0.69 -6.58
CA LEU A 91 0.72 -1.38 -5.38
C LEU A 91 -0.06 -0.38 -4.53
N LEU A 92 -1.33 -0.67 -4.26
CA LEU A 92 -2.23 0.20 -3.53
C LEU A 92 -3.26 -0.63 -2.78
N ASN A 93 -3.48 -0.33 -1.49
CA ASN A 93 -4.51 -0.96 -0.64
C ASN A 93 -4.49 -2.49 -0.68
N ASN A 94 -3.28 -3.06 -0.61
CA ASN A 94 -3.01 -4.49 -0.66
C ASN A 94 -3.44 -5.18 -1.98
N GLN A 95 -3.51 -4.41 -3.07
CA GLN A 95 -3.80 -4.87 -4.43
C GLN A 95 -2.70 -4.43 -5.40
N VAL A 96 -2.59 -5.16 -6.51
CA VAL A 96 -1.60 -4.93 -7.57
C VAL A 96 -2.34 -4.51 -8.84
N PHE A 97 -1.96 -3.38 -9.40
CA PHE A 97 -2.50 -2.85 -10.64
C PHE A 97 -1.38 -2.77 -11.69
N MET A 98 -1.64 -3.30 -12.89
CA MET A 98 -0.80 -3.01 -14.05
C MET A 98 -0.99 -1.54 -14.44
N TRP A 99 0.10 -0.81 -14.61
CA TRP A 99 0.08 0.64 -14.79
C TRP A 99 0.63 1.04 -16.16
N ASN A 100 -0.17 1.77 -16.92
CA ASN A 100 0.22 2.34 -18.20
C ASN A 100 1.09 3.60 -18.02
N ALA A 101 2.25 3.44 -17.38
CA ALA A 101 3.16 4.53 -17.10
C ALA A 101 3.85 5.03 -18.39
N PRO A 102 3.88 6.35 -18.67
CA PRO A 102 4.66 6.91 -19.77
C PRO A 102 6.13 6.48 -19.72
N PRO A 103 6.85 6.37 -20.85
CA PRO A 103 8.29 6.12 -20.82
C PRO A 103 9.02 7.22 -20.03
N LEU A 104 10.07 6.85 -19.33
CA LEU A 104 10.93 7.77 -18.59
C LEU A 104 12.38 7.42 -18.92
N ASP A 105 13.05 8.31 -19.65
CA ASP A 105 14.42 8.12 -20.12
C ASP A 105 15.41 8.81 -19.16
N PRO A 106 16.31 8.07 -18.48
CA PRO A 106 17.31 8.65 -17.58
C PRO A 106 18.26 9.66 -18.23
N MET A 107 18.44 9.62 -19.56
CA MET A 107 19.29 10.59 -20.26
C MET A 107 18.59 11.92 -20.56
N ARG A 108 17.25 11.95 -20.52
CA ARG A 108 16.44 13.14 -20.85
C ARG A 108 15.69 13.71 -19.65
N ALA A 109 15.39 12.89 -18.65
CA ALA A 109 14.66 13.27 -17.45
C ALA A 109 15.50 14.21 -16.57
N THR A 110 15.12 15.49 -16.53
CA THR A 110 15.78 16.50 -15.69
C THR A 110 14.84 17.01 -14.58
N PRO A 111 15.37 17.54 -13.46
CA PRO A 111 14.54 18.15 -12.42
C PRO A 111 13.71 19.35 -12.91
N GLY A 112 14.13 19.98 -14.01
CA GLY A 112 13.44 21.11 -14.65
C GLY A 112 12.19 20.72 -15.45
N GLY A 113 11.85 19.43 -15.54
CA GLY A 113 10.63 18.94 -16.17
C GLY A 113 10.81 18.42 -17.60
N LEU A 114 11.94 18.67 -18.26
CA LEU A 114 12.24 18.03 -19.55
C LEU A 114 12.27 16.50 -19.36
N GLY A 115 11.54 15.77 -20.22
CA GLY A 115 11.40 14.31 -20.11
C GLY A 115 10.29 13.86 -19.14
N TRP A 116 9.62 14.79 -18.47
CA TRP A 116 8.47 14.56 -17.58
C TRP A 116 7.17 15.12 -18.16
N ASP A 117 7.16 15.41 -19.46
CA ASP A 117 6.06 16.10 -20.15
C ASP A 117 4.74 15.32 -20.00
N GLN A 118 4.74 14.04 -20.44
CA GLN A 118 3.59 13.12 -20.30
C GLN A 118 3.28 12.77 -18.84
N TRP A 119 4.25 12.91 -17.93
CA TRP A 119 4.10 12.58 -16.51
C TRP A 119 3.36 13.65 -15.71
N SER A 120 3.25 14.86 -16.26
CA SER A 120 2.46 15.96 -15.70
C SER A 120 0.97 15.86 -16.06
N GLU A 121 0.58 14.92 -16.93
CA GLU A 121 -0.81 14.64 -17.26
C GLU A 121 -1.53 13.96 -16.07
N GLU A 122 -2.75 14.41 -15.76
CA GLU A 122 -3.47 13.90 -14.60
C GLU A 122 -3.87 12.43 -14.72
N ASP A 123 -4.08 11.94 -15.94
CA ASP A 123 -4.52 10.57 -16.22
C ASP A 123 -3.50 9.51 -15.77
N VAL A 124 -2.20 9.86 -15.74
CA VAL A 124 -1.12 8.98 -15.25
C VAL A 124 -1.29 8.64 -13.77
N TRP A 125 -1.79 9.58 -12.98
CA TRP A 125 -1.94 9.49 -11.51
C TRP A 125 -3.38 9.28 -11.06
N ARG A 126 -4.31 9.12 -12.02
CA ARG A 126 -5.76 9.10 -11.80
C ARG A 126 -6.25 7.98 -10.89
N VAL A 127 -5.51 6.87 -10.78
CA VAL A 127 -5.77 5.80 -9.80
C VAL A 127 -5.83 6.35 -8.36
N PHE A 128 -4.92 7.26 -7.98
CA PHE A 128 -4.90 7.87 -6.65
C PHE A 128 -5.99 8.94 -6.44
N LYS A 129 -6.57 9.49 -7.53
CA LYS A 129 -7.74 10.39 -7.46
C LYS A 129 -9.05 9.62 -7.25
N MET A 130 -9.14 8.39 -7.76
CA MET A 130 -10.35 7.57 -7.77
C MET A 130 -10.56 6.72 -6.53
N VAL A 131 -9.53 6.51 -5.71
CA VAL A 131 -9.58 5.66 -4.52
C VAL A 131 -9.94 6.50 -3.30
N ASP A 132 -10.98 6.06 -2.58
CA ASP A 132 -11.46 6.72 -1.35
C ASP A 132 -10.43 6.63 -0.21
N ASP A 133 -9.88 5.44 0.03
CA ASP A 133 -8.83 5.24 1.03
C ASP A 133 -7.44 5.56 0.45
N ARG A 134 -7.05 6.82 0.54
CA ARG A 134 -5.78 7.32 -0.02
C ARG A 134 -4.58 6.90 0.84
N PRO A 135 -3.43 6.58 0.21
CA PRO A 135 -2.19 6.30 0.92
C PRO A 135 -1.62 7.60 1.53
N GLU A 136 -0.95 7.48 2.68
CA GLU A 136 -0.19 8.59 3.28
C GLU A 136 1.11 8.85 2.49
N ILE A 137 1.76 7.76 2.06
CA ILE A 137 3.06 7.79 1.37
C ILE A 137 2.94 7.05 0.04
N LEU A 138 3.41 7.69 -1.02
CA LEU A 138 3.62 7.07 -2.33
C LEU A 138 5.11 6.95 -2.61
N LEU A 139 5.61 5.72 -2.65
CA LEU A 139 6.96 5.38 -3.07
C LEU A 139 7.00 5.27 -4.60
N PHE A 140 7.76 6.13 -5.27
CA PHE A 140 7.90 6.10 -6.72
C PHE A 140 9.29 5.58 -7.12
N GLY A 141 9.32 4.35 -7.63
CA GLY A 141 10.52 3.67 -8.12
C GLY A 141 10.79 4.00 -9.59
N THR A 142 11.75 4.88 -9.87
CA THR A 142 12.01 5.40 -11.23
C THR A 142 12.90 4.49 -12.11
N GLY A 143 13.02 3.21 -11.78
CA GLY A 143 13.87 2.24 -12.48
C GLY A 143 15.25 2.13 -11.83
N LYS A 144 16.30 2.05 -12.67
CA LYS A 144 17.69 1.83 -12.22
C LYS A 144 18.31 3.03 -11.47
N THR A 145 17.87 4.24 -11.80
CA THR A 145 18.41 5.49 -11.23
C THR A 145 17.28 6.29 -10.58
N VAL A 146 17.61 7.13 -9.60
CA VAL A 146 16.66 8.06 -8.99
C VAL A 146 16.49 9.25 -9.93
N LEU A 147 15.28 9.46 -10.45
CA LEU A 147 14.97 10.59 -11.33
C LEU A 147 14.01 11.52 -10.59
N PRO A 148 14.44 12.73 -10.18
CA PRO A 148 13.59 13.63 -9.40
C PRO A 148 12.48 14.22 -10.29
N PRO A 149 11.19 14.07 -9.92
CA PRO A 149 10.08 14.63 -10.68
C PRO A 149 10.01 16.16 -10.50
N PRO A 150 9.47 16.87 -11.51
CA PRO A 150 9.28 18.32 -11.47
C PRO A 150 8.25 18.73 -10.41
N ALA A 151 8.23 20.03 -10.13
CA ALA A 151 7.31 20.63 -9.16
C ALA A 151 5.83 20.43 -9.52
N SER A 152 5.48 20.31 -10.81
CA SER A 152 4.11 20.01 -11.28
C SER A 152 3.58 18.69 -10.73
N VAL A 153 4.33 17.59 -10.95
CA VAL A 153 3.97 16.24 -10.49
C VAL A 153 3.96 16.16 -8.96
N ARG A 154 4.97 16.76 -8.30
CA ARG A 154 5.01 16.84 -6.83
C ARG A 154 3.79 17.55 -6.27
N LYS A 155 3.39 18.69 -6.87
CA LYS A 155 2.20 19.44 -6.47
C LYS A 155 0.93 18.62 -6.69
N LEU A 156 0.76 18.03 -7.87
CA LEU A 156 -0.41 17.19 -8.20
C LEU A 156 -0.66 16.10 -7.16
N ILE A 157 0.40 15.43 -6.68
CA ILE A 157 0.30 14.34 -5.71
C ILE A 157 0.12 14.89 -4.28
N ASN A 158 0.82 15.96 -3.91
CA ASN A 158 0.64 16.64 -2.62
C ASN A 158 -0.78 17.22 -2.47
N ASP A 159 -1.40 17.74 -3.54
CA ASP A 159 -2.76 18.28 -3.57
C ASP A 159 -3.82 17.16 -3.30
N LEU A 160 -3.46 15.88 -3.45
CA LEU A 160 -4.30 14.73 -3.04
C LEU A 160 -4.16 14.37 -1.55
N GLY A 161 -3.20 14.99 -0.84
CA GLY A 161 -2.83 14.68 0.54
C GLY A 161 -1.77 13.58 0.68
N ILE A 162 -1.09 13.21 -0.41
CA ILE A 162 -0.16 12.07 -0.46
C ILE A 162 1.28 12.58 -0.46
N GLN A 163 2.13 12.06 0.42
CA GLN A 163 3.57 12.37 0.43
C GLN A 163 4.30 11.54 -0.62
N LEU A 164 4.86 12.20 -1.64
CA LEU A 164 5.69 11.55 -2.66
C LEU A 164 7.15 11.39 -2.19
N ASP A 165 7.63 10.15 -2.09
CA ASP A 165 9.05 9.82 -1.99
C ASP A 165 9.53 9.12 -3.28
N VAL A 166 10.74 9.42 -3.73
CA VAL A 166 11.24 9.01 -5.05
C VAL A 166 12.59 8.35 -4.92
N GLN A 167 12.66 7.10 -5.36
CA GLN A 167 13.82 6.24 -5.18
C GLN A 167 14.10 5.44 -6.45
N ASN A 168 15.21 4.68 -6.46
CA ASN A 168 15.36 3.62 -7.44
C ASN A 168 14.37 2.49 -7.11
N THR A 169 14.01 1.68 -8.09
CA THR A 169 12.97 0.67 -7.92
C THR A 169 13.30 -0.36 -6.84
N ARG A 170 14.54 -0.82 -6.74
CA ARG A 170 14.93 -1.83 -5.74
C ARG A 170 14.76 -1.31 -4.31
N ASN A 171 15.19 -0.09 -4.05
CA ASN A 171 15.03 0.54 -2.74
C ASN A 171 13.54 0.77 -2.44
N ALA A 172 12.78 1.28 -3.41
CA ALA A 172 11.34 1.47 -3.28
C ALA A 172 10.60 0.17 -2.93
N CYS A 173 10.99 -0.98 -3.52
CA CYS A 173 10.44 -2.28 -3.15
C CYS A 173 10.73 -2.64 -1.68
N SER A 174 11.97 -2.47 -1.21
CA SER A 174 12.34 -2.76 0.17
C SER A 174 11.66 -1.83 1.19
N THR A 175 11.57 -0.53 0.88
CA THR A 175 10.86 0.44 1.73
C THR A 175 9.35 0.18 1.73
N PHE A 176 8.77 -0.25 0.60
CA PHE A 176 7.36 -0.64 0.53
C PHE A 176 7.06 -1.83 1.44
N ASN A 177 7.84 -2.92 1.33
CA ASN A 177 7.65 -4.09 2.17
C ASN A 177 7.72 -3.73 3.66
N LEU A 178 8.72 -2.95 4.08
CA LEU A 178 8.86 -2.50 5.47
C LEU A 178 7.65 -1.69 5.96
N LEU A 179 7.23 -0.67 5.19
CA LEU A 179 6.10 0.18 5.59
C LEU A 179 4.75 -0.58 5.55
N ALA A 180 4.60 -1.56 4.66
CA ALA A 180 3.43 -2.44 4.59
C ALA A 180 3.39 -3.43 5.75
N GLU A 181 4.53 -4.00 6.15
CA GLU A 181 4.68 -4.85 7.34
C GLU A 181 4.42 -4.09 8.65
N GLU A 182 4.79 -2.79 8.72
CA GLU A 182 4.40 -1.88 9.81
C GLU A 182 2.88 -1.57 9.84
N GLY A 183 2.10 -2.01 8.84
CA GLY A 183 0.67 -1.72 8.72
C GLY A 183 0.36 -0.26 8.34
N ARG A 184 1.33 0.46 7.75
CA ARG A 184 1.14 1.85 7.33
C ARG A 184 0.45 1.93 5.97
N LYS A 185 -0.24 3.05 5.72
CA LYS A 185 -0.89 3.33 4.44
C LYS A 185 0.13 3.76 3.38
N VAL A 186 0.90 2.80 2.87
CA VAL A 186 1.79 2.97 1.70
C VAL A 186 1.09 2.60 0.40
N ALA A 187 1.47 3.32 -0.65
CA ALA A 187 1.42 2.84 -2.02
C ALA A 187 2.82 2.83 -2.64
N ALA A 188 3.03 2.01 -3.67
CA ALA A 188 4.24 2.02 -4.47
C ALA A 188 3.90 2.06 -5.96
N ALA A 189 4.47 3.01 -6.70
CA ALA A 189 4.42 3.08 -8.16
C ALA A 189 5.81 2.69 -8.68
N LEU A 190 5.92 1.55 -9.35
CA LEU A 190 7.21 0.90 -9.63
C LEU A 190 7.41 0.72 -11.14
N LEU A 191 8.54 1.24 -11.63
CA LEU A 191 8.99 1.01 -13.01
C LEU A 191 10.05 -0.10 -13.04
N PRO A 192 9.96 -1.09 -13.94
CA PRO A 192 11.03 -2.06 -14.09
C PRO A 192 12.30 -1.33 -14.61
N PRO A 193 13.51 -1.65 -14.10
CA PRO A 193 14.76 -1.00 -14.50
C PRO A 193 15.03 -0.98 -16.00
N LYS A 194 14.59 -2.01 -16.72
CA LYS A 194 14.46 -2.08 -18.18
C LYS A 194 12.99 -2.24 -18.51
N ARG A 195 12.50 -1.47 -19.49
CA ARG A 195 11.13 -1.60 -19.99
C ARG A 195 11.11 -2.35 -21.30
N THR A 196 10.39 -3.46 -21.35
CA THR A 196 9.97 -4.07 -22.60
C THR A 196 8.76 -3.29 -23.14
N PRO A 197 8.78 -2.78 -24.39
CA PRO A 197 7.60 -2.19 -25.01
C PRO A 197 6.48 -3.22 -25.08
N ILE A 198 5.29 -2.85 -24.59
CA ILE A 198 4.07 -3.66 -24.76
C ILE A 198 3.34 -3.08 -25.95
N GLU A 199 3.19 -3.86 -27.02
CA GLU A 199 2.38 -3.48 -28.15
C GLU A 199 0.90 -3.45 -27.76
N LYS A 200 0.25 -2.31 -27.99
CA LYS A 200 -1.16 -2.10 -27.66
C LYS A 200 -1.99 -2.30 -28.91
N VAL A 201 -2.43 -3.53 -29.14
CA VAL A 201 -3.35 -3.82 -30.24
C VAL A 201 -4.79 -3.60 -29.77
N THR A 202 -5.48 -2.67 -30.41
CA THR A 202 -6.93 -2.44 -30.19
C THR A 202 -7.71 -3.55 -30.89
N PRO A 203 -8.85 -4.05 -30.36
CA PRO A 203 -9.65 -5.08 -31.03
C PRO A 203 -10.05 -4.75 -32.48
N GLN A 204 -10.19 -3.46 -32.80
CA GLN A 204 -10.47 -2.96 -34.15
C GLN A 204 -9.30 -3.17 -35.13
N GLN A 205 -8.05 -3.17 -34.64
CA GLN A 205 -6.85 -3.37 -35.46
C GLN A 205 -6.66 -4.85 -35.80
N LEU A 206 -6.88 -5.75 -34.83
CA LEU A 206 -6.88 -7.21 -35.06
C LEU A 206 -7.88 -7.62 -36.17
N GLN A 207 -9.06 -7.01 -36.16
CA GLN A 207 -10.12 -7.28 -37.15
C GLN A 207 -9.77 -6.82 -38.56
N MET A 208 -8.91 -5.82 -38.72
CA MET A 208 -8.44 -5.37 -40.04
C MET A 208 -7.34 -6.30 -40.57
N GLU A 209 -6.39 -6.70 -39.72
CA GLU A 209 -5.33 -7.64 -40.09
C GLU A 209 -5.89 -9.00 -40.53
N GLU A 210 -6.89 -9.55 -39.83
CA GLU A 210 -7.57 -10.80 -40.26
C GLU A 210 -8.21 -10.71 -41.65
N SER A 211 -8.67 -9.53 -42.09
CA SER A 211 -9.30 -9.35 -43.40
C SER A 211 -8.30 -9.24 -44.57
N ASP A 212 -7.09 -8.72 -44.30
CA ASP A 212 -6.00 -8.63 -45.28
C ASP A 212 -5.31 -9.99 -45.52
N TYR A 213 -5.44 -10.95 -44.61
CA TYR A 213 -4.96 -12.33 -44.78
C TYR A 213 -5.90 -13.25 -45.60
N LEU A 214 -7.09 -12.76 -46.00
CA LEU A 214 -8.14 -13.58 -46.63
C LEU A 214 -8.37 -13.27 -48.13
N HIS A 215 -7.41 -12.56 -48.76
CA HIS A 215 -7.38 -12.21 -50.19
C HIS A 215 -6.07 -12.66 -50.87
#